data_AF-X1NZF3-F1
#
_entry.id   AF-X1NZF3-F1
#
_cell.length_a   1.000
_cell.length_b   1.000
_cell.length_c   1.000
_cell.angle_alpha   90.00
_cell.angle_beta   90.00
_cell.angle_gamma   90.00
#
_symmetry.space_group_name_H-M   'P 1'
#
loop_
_entity.id
_entity.type
_entity.pdbx_description
1 polymer ?
#
loop_
_entity_poly.entity_id
_entity_poly.type
_entity_poly.pdbx_seq_one_letter_code
_entity_poly.pdbx_strand_id
1 'polypeptide(L)'
;RIPPESLTSAQRIQVEGKELGVAIKPVVEDYDIKLSPPTLEDVRSDVTRLQDYLLEQYGLDGLSIDLGLLRHLPGWLRELNWEATLGIRGSELVSLQPVGQTRLGLAVDLGTTKIAAYLVDLRTGQTLAATGTMNPQITYGEDVIARIAYAMRGPKETTTLSQLASTAITELTQKLCTQSKHTTNEIAEVVIVGNTAMHHLLLKLPVSQLGTSPYVPALSNSLDVKARELGFDFAPGCYVHLLPNIAGFVGADHVAMLLATGIYEARETVIGIDIGTNTEITLRTPEKLISCS
;
A
#
# COMPACT_ATOMS: atom_id res chain seq x y z
N ARG A 1 14.89 -2.31 -33.71
CA ARG A 1 14.84 -2.70 -32.28
C ARG A 1 16.28 -2.78 -31.80
N ILE A 2 16.64 -2.00 -30.80
CA ILE A 2 17.99 -2.03 -30.21
C ILE A 2 18.07 -3.27 -29.30
N PRO A 3 19.14 -4.09 -29.37
CA PRO A 3 19.31 -5.25 -28.50
C PRO A 3 19.29 -4.84 -27.01
N PRO A 4 18.68 -5.62 -26.11
CA PRO A 4 18.66 -5.31 -24.67
C PRO A 4 20.05 -5.11 -24.07
N GLU A 5 21.04 -5.82 -24.62
CA GLU A 5 22.46 -5.75 -24.23
C GLU A 5 23.14 -4.42 -24.60
N SER A 6 22.53 -3.61 -25.47
CA SER A 6 23.08 -2.34 -25.95
C SER A 6 22.65 -1.13 -25.10
N LEU A 7 21.83 -1.33 -24.06
CA LEU A 7 21.52 -0.31 -23.05
C LEU A 7 22.71 -0.17 -22.11
N THR A 8 23.51 0.87 -22.32
CA THR A 8 24.67 1.21 -21.51
C THR A 8 24.25 1.57 -20.09
N SER A 9 24.70 0.75 -19.14
CA SER A 9 24.37 0.71 -17.70
C SER A 9 22.97 0.16 -17.37
N ALA A 10 22.92 -0.92 -16.59
CA ALA A 10 21.73 -1.24 -15.82
C ALA A 10 21.45 -0.03 -14.92
N GLN A 11 20.34 0.68 -15.17
CA GLN A 11 19.92 1.77 -14.31
C GLN A 11 19.77 1.22 -12.89
N ARG A 12 20.70 1.57 -12.00
CA ARG A 12 20.66 1.15 -10.59
C ARG A 12 19.42 1.78 -9.95
N ILE A 13 18.63 0.95 -9.29
CA ILE A 13 17.54 1.40 -8.42
C ILE A 13 18.14 1.46 -7.02
N GLN A 14 18.17 2.65 -6.44
CA GLN A 14 18.59 2.83 -5.06
C GLN A 14 17.36 2.58 -4.17
N VAL A 15 17.42 1.51 -3.40
CA VAL A 15 16.41 1.14 -2.39
C VAL A 15 16.95 1.31 -0.97
N GLU A 16 18.21 1.72 -0.84
CA GLU A 16 18.86 1.99 0.44
C GLU A 16 18.58 3.44 0.88
N GLY A 17 18.17 3.61 2.13
CA GLY A 17 17.89 4.89 2.75
C GLY A 17 18.29 4.91 4.22
N LYS A 18 18.18 6.07 4.86
CA LYS A 18 18.39 6.19 6.30
C LYS A 18 17.13 5.71 7.03
N GLU A 19 17.25 4.67 7.84
CA GLU A 19 16.16 4.25 8.72
C GLU A 19 15.94 5.30 9.83
N LEU A 20 14.68 5.67 10.03
CA LEU A 20 14.26 6.51 11.15
C LEU A 20 13.72 5.62 12.26
N GLY A 21 14.16 5.88 13.49
CA GLY A 21 13.55 5.28 14.67
C GLY A 21 12.15 5.87 14.90
N VAL A 22 11.12 5.17 14.45
CA VAL A 22 9.72 5.52 14.70
C VAL A 22 9.14 4.56 15.74
N ALA A 23 8.32 5.08 16.65
CA ALA A 23 7.57 4.21 17.56
C ALA A 23 6.56 3.39 16.75
N ILE A 24 6.75 2.06 16.75
CA ILE A 24 5.93 1.16 15.93
C ILE A 24 4.54 1.03 16.54
N LYS A 25 3.55 1.47 15.75
CA LYS A 25 2.11 1.36 16.04
C LYS A 25 1.42 0.87 14.76
N PRO A 26 1.40 -0.45 14.51
CA PRO A 26 0.82 -0.96 13.29
C PRO A 26 -0.68 -0.68 13.27
N VAL A 27 -1.20 -0.35 12.09
CA VAL A 27 -2.65 -0.12 11.90
C VAL A 27 -3.45 -1.42 11.98
N VAL A 28 -2.80 -2.56 11.76
CA VAL A 28 -3.34 -3.90 11.97
C VAL A 28 -2.73 -4.46 13.25
N GLU A 29 -3.56 -4.67 14.27
CA GLU A 29 -3.18 -5.19 15.56
C GLU A 29 -3.41 -6.70 15.62
N ASP A 30 -2.48 -7.43 16.26
CA ASP A 30 -2.52 -8.88 16.38
C ASP A 30 -3.15 -9.33 17.70
N TYR A 31 -4.07 -10.30 17.60
CA TYR A 31 -4.76 -10.92 18.74
C TYR A 31 -4.70 -12.44 18.63
N ASP A 32 -3.98 -13.09 19.53
CA ASP A 32 -3.89 -14.55 19.58
C ASP A 32 -5.19 -15.15 20.14
N ILE A 33 -5.72 -16.17 19.49
CA ILE A 33 -6.95 -16.83 19.90
C ILE A 33 -6.72 -18.33 20.09
N LYS A 34 -7.45 -18.89 21.06
CA LYS A 34 -7.58 -20.33 21.26
C LYS A 34 -9.03 -20.66 21.57
N LEU A 35 -9.79 -21.00 20.52
CA LEU A 35 -11.22 -21.26 20.61
C LEU A 35 -11.48 -22.73 20.96
N SER A 36 -12.60 -22.99 21.65
CA SER A 36 -13.09 -24.37 21.83
C SER A 36 -13.83 -24.82 20.56
N PRO A 37 -13.53 -26.00 19.98
CA PRO A 37 -14.25 -26.51 18.82
C PRO A 37 -15.74 -26.73 19.11
N PRO A 38 -16.61 -26.72 18.09
CA PRO A 38 -18.04 -26.97 18.27
C PRO A 38 -18.29 -28.39 18.79
N THR A 39 -19.28 -28.53 19.66
CA THR A 39 -19.72 -29.80 20.25
C THR A 39 -21.24 -29.97 20.07
N LEU A 40 -21.81 -31.10 20.52
CA LEU A 40 -23.26 -31.26 20.53
C LEU A 40 -23.94 -30.30 21.51
N GLU A 41 -23.22 -29.89 22.56
CA GLU A 41 -23.66 -28.96 23.59
C GLU A 41 -23.44 -27.48 23.20
N ASP A 42 -22.48 -27.19 22.31
CA ASP A 42 -22.18 -25.85 21.82
C ASP A 42 -22.17 -25.81 20.28
N VAL A 43 -23.35 -25.51 19.73
CA VAL A 43 -23.63 -25.42 18.29
C VAL A 43 -23.59 -23.99 17.73
N ARG A 44 -22.99 -23.04 18.46
CA ARG A 44 -22.85 -21.65 17.98
C ARG A 44 -22.06 -21.60 16.67
N SER A 45 -22.41 -20.62 15.82
CA SER A 45 -21.69 -20.35 14.59
C SER A 45 -20.22 -19.98 14.87
N ASP A 46 -19.33 -20.23 13.91
CA ASP A 46 -17.90 -19.90 14.05
C ASP A 46 -17.69 -18.40 14.32
N VAL A 47 -18.50 -17.52 13.71
CA VAL A 47 -18.45 -16.08 13.91
C VAL A 47 -18.88 -15.70 15.33
N THR A 48 -20.01 -16.23 15.80
CA THR A 48 -20.50 -15.97 17.17
C THR A 48 -19.49 -16.46 18.20
N ARG A 49 -18.96 -17.68 18.00
CA ARG A 49 -17.93 -18.26 18.86
C ARG A 49 -16.68 -17.37 18.93
N LEU A 50 -16.26 -16.82 17.80
CA LEU A 50 -15.12 -15.92 17.75
C LEU A 50 -15.41 -14.58 18.42
N GLN A 51 -16.55 -13.95 18.13
CA GLN A 51 -16.93 -12.66 18.71
C GLN A 51 -17.09 -12.76 20.23
N ASP A 52 -17.74 -13.81 20.74
CA ASP A 52 -17.88 -14.05 22.17
C ASP A 52 -16.50 -14.20 22.83
N TYR A 53 -15.57 -14.94 22.20
CA TYR A 53 -14.20 -15.07 22.72
C TYR A 53 -13.44 -13.74 22.75
N LEU A 54 -13.54 -12.94 21.68
CA LEU A 54 -12.88 -11.64 21.60
C LEU A 54 -13.43 -10.65 22.64
N LEU A 55 -14.74 -10.69 22.89
CA LEU A 55 -15.37 -9.91 23.94
C LEU A 55 -14.88 -10.35 25.33
N GLU A 56 -14.90 -11.65 25.61
CA GLU A 56 -14.52 -12.20 26.92
C GLU A 56 -13.03 -12.02 27.24
N GLN A 57 -12.14 -12.26 26.28
CA GLN A 57 -10.69 -12.25 26.51
C GLN A 57 -10.05 -10.88 26.32
N TYR A 58 -10.53 -10.09 25.36
CA TYR A 58 -9.91 -8.83 24.95
C TYR A 58 -10.81 -7.61 25.16
N GLY A 59 -12.08 -7.79 25.53
CA GLY A 59 -13.04 -6.69 25.66
C GLY A 59 -13.41 -6.05 24.32
N LEU A 60 -13.20 -6.76 23.20
CA LEU A 60 -13.51 -6.27 21.87
C LEU A 60 -14.95 -6.63 21.49
N ASP A 61 -15.79 -5.62 21.29
CA ASP A 61 -17.19 -5.77 20.88
C ASP A 61 -17.45 -5.11 19.52
N GLY A 62 -18.51 -5.53 18.83
CA GLY A 62 -18.99 -4.87 17.61
C GLY A 62 -18.06 -4.98 16.40
N LEU A 63 -17.11 -5.92 16.41
CA LEU A 63 -16.19 -6.13 15.30
C LEU A 63 -16.93 -6.63 14.04
N SER A 64 -16.70 -5.95 12.92
CA SER A 64 -17.06 -6.47 11.61
C SER A 64 -15.99 -7.45 11.12
N ILE A 65 -16.37 -8.35 10.22
CA ILE A 65 -15.43 -9.27 9.56
C ILE A 65 -15.46 -8.98 8.08
N ASP A 66 -14.29 -8.78 7.47
CA ASP A 66 -14.20 -8.59 6.03
C ASP A 66 -14.86 -9.77 5.30
N LEU A 67 -15.68 -9.48 4.29
CA LEU A 67 -16.43 -10.51 3.56
C LEU A 67 -15.51 -11.53 2.85
N GLY A 68 -14.36 -11.09 2.34
CA GLY A 68 -13.36 -11.97 1.76
C GLY A 68 -12.82 -12.94 2.80
N LEU A 69 -12.45 -12.44 3.97
CA LEU A 69 -12.00 -13.28 5.08
C LEU A 69 -13.07 -14.25 5.56
N LEU A 70 -14.31 -13.78 5.72
CA LEU A 70 -15.44 -14.58 6.22
C LEU A 70 -15.69 -15.83 5.35
N ARG A 71 -15.41 -15.78 4.05
CA ARG A 71 -15.53 -16.92 3.13
C ARG A 71 -14.55 -18.04 3.43
N HIS A 72 -13.41 -17.75 4.05
CA HIS A 72 -12.35 -18.71 4.36
C HIS A 72 -12.25 -19.04 5.85
N LEU A 73 -12.70 -18.11 6.71
CA LEU A 73 -12.55 -18.17 8.16
C LEU A 73 -12.97 -19.51 8.79
N PRO A 74 -14.16 -20.09 8.50
CA PRO A 74 -14.54 -21.41 9.02
C PRO A 74 -13.55 -22.54 8.70
N GLY A 75 -13.03 -22.57 7.48
CA GLY A 75 -12.08 -23.59 7.02
C GLY A 75 -10.76 -23.45 7.75
N TRP A 76 -10.20 -22.23 7.76
CA TRP A 76 -8.93 -21.93 8.40
C TRP A 76 -8.94 -22.17 9.91
N LEU A 77 -10.02 -21.81 10.61
CA LEU A 77 -10.15 -22.10 12.04
C LEU A 77 -10.04 -23.61 12.32
N ARG A 78 -10.62 -24.47 11.48
CA ARG A 78 -10.52 -25.93 11.63
C ARG A 78 -9.13 -26.44 11.27
N GLU A 79 -8.56 -25.96 10.18
CA GLU A 79 -7.21 -26.34 9.72
C GLU A 79 -6.13 -26.00 10.76
N LEU A 80 -6.29 -24.88 11.46
CA LEU A 80 -5.38 -24.43 12.51
C LEU A 80 -5.75 -24.95 13.91
N ASN A 81 -6.62 -25.96 14.00
CA ASN A 81 -7.06 -26.55 15.28
C ASN A 81 -7.59 -25.50 16.27
N TRP A 82 -8.30 -24.50 15.76
CA TRP A 82 -8.94 -23.42 16.52
C TRP A 82 -7.95 -22.51 17.27
N GLU A 83 -6.68 -22.50 16.86
CA GLU A 83 -5.62 -21.67 17.41
C GLU A 83 -4.96 -20.84 16.30
N ALA A 84 -5.05 -19.51 16.39
CA ALA A 84 -4.61 -18.60 15.34
C ALA A 84 -4.29 -17.20 15.90
N THR A 85 -3.62 -16.36 15.11
CA THR A 85 -3.47 -14.93 15.33
C THR A 85 -4.37 -14.16 14.37
N LEU A 86 -5.23 -13.32 14.90
CA LEU A 86 -6.13 -12.45 14.16
C LEU A 86 -5.49 -11.08 13.94
N GLY A 87 -5.63 -10.53 12.73
CA GLY A 87 -5.24 -9.15 12.43
C GLY A 87 -6.48 -8.26 12.33
N ILE A 88 -6.60 -7.30 13.24
CA ILE A 88 -7.72 -6.37 13.33
C ILE A 88 -7.26 -4.96 12.93
N ARG A 89 -7.96 -4.33 11.98
CA ARG A 89 -7.73 -2.95 11.56
C ARG A 89 -8.88 -2.08 12.06
N GLY A 90 -8.62 -1.24 13.07
CA GLY A 90 -9.68 -0.46 13.72
C GLY A 90 -10.74 -1.40 14.33
N SER A 91 -11.93 -1.45 13.73
CA SER A 91 -13.04 -2.31 14.17
C SER A 91 -13.39 -3.43 13.19
N GLU A 92 -12.48 -3.76 12.26
CA GLU A 92 -12.69 -4.81 11.25
C GLU A 92 -11.61 -5.90 11.36
N LEU A 93 -12.04 -7.16 11.41
CA LEU A 93 -11.15 -8.31 11.26
C LEU A 93 -10.78 -8.49 9.78
N VAL A 94 -9.50 -8.30 9.47
CA VAL A 94 -8.99 -8.24 8.07
C VAL A 94 -8.13 -9.43 7.67
N SER A 95 -7.57 -10.16 8.65
CA SER A 95 -6.68 -11.28 8.37
C SER A 95 -6.65 -12.31 9.51
N LEU A 96 -6.22 -13.53 9.19
CA LEU A 96 -6.01 -14.63 10.13
C LEU A 96 -4.77 -15.40 9.67
N GLN A 97 -3.89 -15.76 10.61
CA GLN A 97 -2.69 -16.55 10.35
C GLN A 97 -2.39 -17.51 11.51
N PRO A 98 -1.59 -18.57 11.30
CA PRO A 98 -0.99 -19.36 12.37
C PRO A 98 -0.34 -18.52 13.49
N VAL A 99 -0.44 -19.00 14.72
CA VAL A 99 0.22 -18.37 15.88
C VAL A 99 1.73 -18.28 15.67
N GLY A 100 2.29 -17.12 15.97
CA GLY A 100 3.73 -16.85 15.85
C GLY A 100 4.23 -16.54 14.44
N GLN A 101 3.38 -16.65 13.41
CA GLN A 101 3.72 -16.18 12.07
C GLN A 101 3.83 -14.64 12.05
N THR A 102 4.68 -14.10 11.17
CA THR A 102 4.88 -12.65 11.05
C THR A 102 3.82 -12.05 10.14
N ARG A 103 3.12 -11.01 10.62
CA ARG A 103 2.24 -10.19 9.78
C ARG A 103 3.04 -9.14 9.02
N LEU A 104 2.79 -9.03 7.73
CA LEU A 104 3.56 -8.17 6.84
C LEU A 104 2.76 -6.96 6.37
N GLY A 105 3.50 -5.90 6.06
CA GLY A 105 3.06 -4.74 5.33
C GLY A 105 3.87 -4.57 4.05
N LEU A 106 3.30 -3.82 3.10
CA LEU A 106 3.99 -3.46 1.86
C LEU A 106 3.97 -1.94 1.68
N ALA A 107 5.13 -1.32 1.53
CA ALA A 107 5.22 0.09 1.13
C ALA A 107 5.67 0.16 -0.34
N VAL A 108 4.95 0.94 -1.15
CA VAL A 108 5.21 1.08 -2.59
C VAL A 108 5.33 2.55 -2.95
N ASP A 109 6.43 2.89 -3.63
CA ASP A 109 6.59 4.14 -4.34
C ASP A 109 6.34 3.91 -5.84
N LEU A 110 5.17 4.35 -6.31
CA LEU A 110 4.73 4.28 -7.69
C LEU A 110 5.16 5.54 -8.45
N GLY A 111 6.44 5.61 -8.78
CA GLY A 111 7.00 6.67 -9.60
C GLY A 111 6.65 6.55 -11.08
N THR A 112 6.83 7.66 -11.82
CA THR A 112 6.61 7.69 -13.27
C THR A 112 7.58 6.75 -13.99
N THR A 113 8.87 6.78 -13.64
CA THR A 113 9.90 5.97 -14.33
C THR A 113 10.16 4.64 -13.64
N LYS A 114 10.13 4.60 -12.30
CA LYS A 114 10.49 3.43 -11.49
C LYS A 114 9.40 3.16 -10.46
N ILE A 115 9.26 1.89 -10.08
CA ILE A 115 8.43 1.44 -8.98
C ILE A 115 9.36 0.79 -7.97
N ALA A 116 9.32 1.24 -6.72
CA ALA A 116 10.04 0.64 -5.61
C ALA A 116 9.05 0.04 -4.62
N ALA A 117 9.40 -1.11 -4.04
CA ALA A 117 8.58 -1.79 -3.06
C ALA A 117 9.44 -2.31 -1.90
N TYR A 118 8.88 -2.21 -0.69
CA TYR A 118 9.51 -2.58 0.58
C TYR A 118 8.56 -3.48 1.34
N LEU A 119 9.02 -4.69 1.67
CA LEU A 119 8.29 -5.63 2.51
C LEU A 119 8.69 -5.40 3.97
N VAL A 120 7.71 -5.18 4.83
CA VAL A 120 7.93 -4.73 6.21
C VAL A 120 7.27 -5.69 7.19
N ASP A 121 7.95 -6.03 8.28
CA ASP A 121 7.34 -6.68 9.43
C ASP A 121 6.53 -5.65 10.23
N LEU A 122 5.21 -5.80 10.32
CA LEU A 122 4.34 -4.81 10.98
C LEU A 122 4.56 -4.74 12.49
N ARG A 123 5.04 -5.82 13.12
CA ARG A 123 5.26 -5.87 14.57
C ARG A 123 6.56 -5.14 14.94
N THR A 124 7.60 -5.29 14.12
CA THR A 124 8.93 -4.72 14.43
C THR A 124 9.24 -3.43 13.66
N GLY A 125 8.51 -3.15 12.58
CA GLY A 125 8.80 -2.06 11.65
C GLY A 125 10.01 -2.32 10.74
N GLN A 126 10.64 -3.49 10.84
CA GLN A 126 11.84 -3.82 10.07
C GLN A 126 11.51 -4.02 8.59
N THR A 127 12.31 -3.42 7.71
CA THR A 127 12.28 -3.75 6.28
C THR A 127 12.96 -5.11 6.06
N LEU A 128 12.20 -6.11 5.64
CA LEU A 128 12.68 -7.47 5.41
C LEU A 128 13.34 -7.64 4.04
N ALA A 129 12.81 -6.94 3.03
CA ALA A 129 13.35 -6.94 1.69
C ALA A 129 12.91 -5.67 0.96
N ALA A 130 13.73 -5.20 0.02
CA ALA A 130 13.40 -4.08 -0.85
C ALA A 130 13.90 -4.34 -2.28
N THR A 131 13.10 -3.96 -3.27
CA THR A 131 13.47 -4.09 -4.69
C THR A 131 12.67 -3.11 -5.52
N GLY A 132 13.03 -2.97 -6.79
CA GLY A 132 12.29 -2.11 -7.71
C GLY A 132 12.36 -2.60 -9.14
N THR A 133 11.54 -1.99 -9.97
CA THR A 133 11.47 -2.25 -11.42
C THR A 133 11.20 -0.95 -12.18
N MET A 134 11.41 -0.99 -13.49
CA MET A 134 10.95 0.07 -14.37
C MET A 134 9.42 0.07 -14.44
N ASN A 135 8.80 1.23 -14.39
CA ASN A 135 7.35 1.33 -14.51
C ASN A 135 6.93 0.94 -15.94
N PRO A 136 6.20 -0.18 -16.14
CA PRO A 136 5.89 -0.69 -17.48
C PRO A 136 4.93 0.21 -18.28
N GLN A 137 4.27 1.17 -17.62
CA GLN A 137 3.48 2.20 -18.28
C GLN A 137 4.32 3.08 -19.23
N ILE A 138 5.66 3.05 -19.14
CA ILE A 138 6.57 3.71 -20.09
C ILE A 138 6.28 3.34 -21.55
N THR A 139 5.76 2.13 -21.80
CA THR A 139 5.36 1.65 -23.14
C THR A 139 4.26 2.52 -23.77
N TYR A 140 3.49 3.23 -22.97
CA TYR A 140 2.33 4.04 -23.37
C TYR A 140 2.50 5.54 -23.12
N GLY A 141 3.67 5.95 -22.61
CA GLY A 141 4.03 7.34 -22.36
C GLY A 141 5.27 7.44 -21.49
N GLU A 142 6.27 8.18 -21.98
CA GLU A 142 7.54 8.39 -21.28
C GLU A 142 7.38 9.30 -20.04
N ASP A 143 6.42 10.22 -20.09
CA ASP A 143 6.07 11.14 -19.00
C ASP A 143 4.59 11.03 -18.58
N VAL A 144 4.25 11.82 -17.56
CA VAL A 144 2.90 11.87 -16.98
C VAL A 144 1.86 12.38 -17.99
N ILE A 145 2.18 13.40 -18.78
CA ILE A 145 1.24 14.03 -19.71
C ILE A 145 0.90 13.08 -20.87
N ALA A 146 1.89 12.36 -21.39
CA ALA A 146 1.70 11.35 -22.41
C ALA A 146 0.78 10.20 -21.92
N ARG A 147 0.94 9.78 -20.65
CA ARG A 147 0.08 8.76 -20.04
C ARG A 147 -1.34 9.26 -19.81
N ILE A 148 -1.51 10.51 -19.36
CA ILE A 148 -2.83 11.14 -19.26
C ILE A 148 -3.51 11.17 -20.63
N ALA A 149 -2.80 11.62 -21.67
CA ALA A 149 -3.32 11.67 -23.04
C ALA A 149 -3.69 10.27 -23.57
N TYR A 150 -2.94 9.22 -23.20
CA TYR A 150 -3.29 7.84 -23.52
C TYR A 150 -4.56 7.40 -22.79
N ALA A 151 -4.65 7.60 -21.48
CA ALA A 151 -5.82 7.26 -20.66
C ALA A 151 -7.11 7.95 -21.16
N MET A 152 -7.00 9.20 -21.61
CA MET A 152 -8.10 9.99 -22.15
C MET A 152 -8.70 9.43 -23.46
N ARG A 153 -8.05 8.45 -24.11
CA ARG A 153 -8.59 7.78 -25.29
C ARG A 153 -9.79 6.88 -24.95
N GLY A 154 -9.89 6.41 -23.71
CA GLY A 154 -11.05 5.65 -23.27
C GLY A 154 -10.86 4.82 -22.00
N PRO A 155 -11.95 4.18 -21.52
CA PRO A 155 -11.91 3.32 -20.33
C PRO A 155 -10.98 2.11 -20.47
N LYS A 156 -10.80 1.61 -21.71
CA LYS A 156 -9.90 0.49 -21.99
C LYS A 156 -8.46 0.89 -21.72
N GLU A 157 -8.02 2.03 -22.25
CA GLU A 157 -6.67 2.57 -22.08
C GLU A 157 -6.38 2.90 -20.61
N THR A 158 -7.36 3.48 -19.90
CA THR A 158 -7.28 3.70 -18.45
C THR A 158 -7.09 2.37 -17.71
N THR A 159 -7.87 1.35 -18.05
CA THR A 159 -7.76 0.02 -17.45
C THR A 159 -6.41 -0.63 -17.74
N THR A 160 -5.88 -0.47 -18.96
CA THR A 160 -4.56 -0.96 -19.34
C THR A 160 -3.45 -0.35 -18.48
N LEU A 161 -3.45 0.98 -18.29
CA LEU A 161 -2.44 1.63 -17.45
C LEU A 161 -2.52 1.20 -15.98
N SER A 162 -3.73 1.09 -15.43
CA SER A 162 -3.96 0.60 -14.06
C SER A 162 -3.46 -0.84 -13.90
N GLN A 163 -3.82 -1.73 -14.81
CA GLN A 163 -3.39 -3.14 -14.78
C GLN A 163 -1.88 -3.28 -14.88
N LEU A 164 -1.20 -2.50 -15.73
CA LEU A 164 0.26 -2.53 -15.83
C LEU A 164 0.93 -2.15 -14.50
N ALA A 165 0.41 -1.14 -13.80
CA ALA A 165 0.92 -0.76 -12.48
C ALA A 165 0.65 -1.85 -11.44
N SER A 166 -0.59 -2.35 -11.34
CA SER A 166 -0.94 -3.42 -10.40
C SER A 166 -0.13 -4.69 -10.65
N THR A 167 0.02 -5.13 -11.90
CA THR A 167 0.81 -6.32 -12.25
C THR A 167 2.27 -6.15 -11.85
N ALA A 168 2.88 -4.99 -12.12
CA ALA A 168 4.27 -4.74 -11.71
C ALA A 168 4.44 -4.76 -10.18
N ILE A 169 3.48 -4.18 -9.43
CA ILE A 169 3.49 -4.21 -7.97
C ILE A 169 3.33 -5.64 -7.46
N THR A 170 2.43 -6.45 -8.05
CA THR A 170 2.27 -7.86 -7.70
C THR A 170 3.55 -8.66 -7.95
N GLU A 171 4.20 -8.49 -9.10
CA GLU A 171 5.45 -9.18 -9.44
C GLU A 171 6.59 -8.79 -8.49
N LEU A 172 6.72 -7.49 -8.15
CA LEU A 172 7.66 -7.02 -7.14
C LEU A 172 7.38 -7.67 -5.79
N THR A 173 6.13 -7.70 -5.37
CA THR A 173 5.70 -8.26 -4.09
C THR A 173 6.03 -9.75 -4.02
N GLN A 174 5.72 -10.53 -5.06
CA GLN A 174 6.06 -11.96 -5.13
C GLN A 174 7.56 -12.19 -5.02
N LYS A 175 8.37 -11.35 -5.68
CA LYS A 175 9.84 -11.42 -5.60
C LYS A 175 10.32 -11.13 -4.17
N LEU A 176 9.79 -10.10 -3.52
CA LEU A 176 10.14 -9.74 -2.13
C LEU A 176 9.77 -10.86 -1.15
N CYS A 177 8.56 -11.40 -1.27
CA CYS A 177 8.10 -12.53 -0.46
C CYS A 177 9.00 -13.75 -0.66
N THR A 178 9.35 -14.10 -1.91
CA THR A 178 10.25 -15.22 -2.20
C THR A 178 11.64 -15.01 -1.56
N GLN A 179 12.20 -13.80 -1.66
CA GLN A 179 13.52 -13.47 -1.10
C GLN A 179 13.55 -13.55 0.43
N SER A 180 12.44 -13.20 1.07
CA SER A 180 12.29 -13.16 2.53
C SER A 180 11.64 -14.42 3.12
N LYS A 181 11.33 -15.43 2.28
CA LYS A 181 10.66 -16.69 2.66
C LYS A 181 9.26 -16.50 3.24
N HIS A 182 8.56 -15.52 2.71
CA HIS A 182 7.18 -15.19 3.02
C HIS A 182 6.26 -15.42 1.80
N THR A 183 4.98 -15.20 2.00
CA THR A 183 3.89 -15.35 1.02
C THR A 183 3.05 -14.08 0.98
N THR A 184 2.39 -13.83 -0.14
CA THR A 184 1.57 -12.62 -0.32
C THR A 184 0.37 -12.55 0.62
N ASN A 185 -0.12 -13.71 1.09
CA ASN A 185 -1.25 -13.81 2.03
C ASN A 185 -0.92 -13.29 3.44
N GLU A 186 0.36 -13.15 3.78
CA GLU A 186 0.80 -12.55 5.05
C GLU A 186 0.73 -11.02 5.04
N ILE A 187 0.53 -10.39 3.86
CA ILE A 187 0.46 -8.94 3.70
C ILE A 187 -0.95 -8.47 4.07
N ALA A 188 -1.08 -7.78 5.20
CA ALA A 188 -2.35 -7.33 5.75
C ALA A 188 -2.62 -5.83 5.57
N GLU A 189 -1.60 -5.04 5.23
CA GLU A 189 -1.72 -3.61 4.97
C GLU A 189 -0.71 -3.18 3.90
N VAL A 190 -1.11 -2.24 3.06
CA VAL A 190 -0.27 -1.70 1.99
C VAL A 190 -0.35 -0.18 2.01
N VAL A 191 0.78 0.50 1.88
CA VAL A 191 0.82 1.94 1.63
C VAL A 191 1.37 2.16 0.22
N ILE A 192 0.64 2.93 -0.60
CA ILE A 192 1.11 3.31 -1.93
C ILE A 192 1.18 4.83 -2.03
N VAL A 193 2.36 5.33 -2.41
CA VAL A 193 2.61 6.74 -2.71
C VAL A 193 3.02 6.89 -4.17
N GLY A 194 2.94 8.10 -4.68
CA GLY A 194 3.24 8.43 -6.06
C GLY A 194 2.67 9.79 -6.41
N ASN A 195 3.14 10.38 -7.51
CA ASN A 195 2.59 11.64 -7.95
C ASN A 195 1.09 11.49 -8.28
N THR A 196 0.38 12.62 -8.30
CA THR A 196 -1.07 12.67 -8.46
C THR A 196 -1.57 11.89 -9.67
N ALA A 197 -0.86 11.93 -10.81
CA ALA A 197 -1.26 11.19 -11.99
C ALA A 197 -1.09 9.67 -11.82
N MET A 198 0.03 9.21 -11.26
CA MET A 198 0.24 7.77 -10.98
C MET A 198 -0.82 7.23 -10.01
N HIS A 199 -1.11 7.99 -8.96
CA HIS A 199 -2.18 7.71 -8.01
C HIS A 199 -3.55 7.55 -8.73
N HIS A 200 -3.93 8.51 -9.57
CA HIS A 200 -5.22 8.45 -10.27
C HIS A 200 -5.29 7.32 -11.31
N LEU A 201 -4.19 7.05 -12.02
CA LEU A 201 -4.12 5.95 -12.99
C LEU A 201 -4.25 4.58 -12.31
N LEU A 202 -3.60 4.36 -11.17
CA LEU A 202 -3.73 3.13 -10.40
C LEU A 202 -5.19 2.88 -10.01
N LEU A 203 -5.84 3.91 -9.46
CA LEU A 203 -7.24 3.89 -9.00
C LEU A 203 -8.29 3.96 -10.13
N LYS A 204 -7.86 4.11 -11.39
CA LYS A 204 -8.75 4.34 -12.56
C LYS A 204 -9.67 5.56 -12.36
N LEU A 205 -9.22 6.58 -11.64
CA LEU A 205 -9.93 7.85 -11.51
C LEU A 205 -9.84 8.68 -12.80
N PRO A 206 -10.78 9.61 -13.05
CA PRO A 206 -10.66 10.54 -14.16
C PRO A 206 -9.37 11.36 -14.09
N VAL A 207 -8.63 11.43 -15.20
CA VAL A 207 -7.36 12.15 -15.31
C VAL A 207 -7.36 13.29 -16.33
N SER A 208 -8.45 13.52 -17.07
CA SER A 208 -8.48 14.54 -18.14
C SER A 208 -8.20 15.95 -17.60
N GLN A 209 -8.72 16.23 -16.42
CA GLN A 209 -8.54 17.51 -15.73
C GLN A 209 -7.11 17.72 -15.18
N LEU A 210 -6.27 16.67 -15.12
CA LEU A 210 -4.84 16.80 -14.80
C LEU A 210 -4.01 17.21 -16.02
N GLY A 211 -4.52 16.99 -17.24
CA GLY A 211 -3.85 17.36 -18.49
C GLY A 211 -4.16 18.79 -18.96
N THR A 212 -5.07 19.50 -18.29
CA THR A 212 -5.53 20.83 -18.71
C THR A 212 -5.65 21.76 -17.52
N SER A 213 -5.25 23.03 -17.70
CA SER A 213 -5.44 24.05 -16.67
C SER A 213 -6.92 24.15 -16.29
N PRO A 214 -7.28 24.14 -14.99
CA PRO A 214 -6.43 24.43 -13.83
C PRO A 214 -5.85 23.20 -13.09
N TYR A 215 -5.67 22.06 -13.76
CA TYR A 215 -4.93 20.88 -13.25
C TYR A 215 -5.49 20.29 -11.94
N VAL A 216 -6.82 20.23 -11.83
CA VAL A 216 -7.51 19.89 -10.58
C VAL A 216 -7.54 18.38 -10.39
N PRO A 217 -7.06 17.77 -9.29
CA PRO A 217 -7.20 16.33 -9.09
C PRO A 217 -8.66 15.92 -8.85
N ALA A 218 -9.02 14.68 -9.20
CA ALA A 218 -10.32 14.13 -8.81
C ALA A 218 -10.43 13.91 -7.29
N LEU A 219 -9.29 13.62 -6.65
CA LEU A 219 -9.20 13.36 -5.21
C LEU A 219 -7.89 13.92 -4.62
N SER A 220 -8.03 14.72 -3.57
CA SER A 220 -6.91 15.23 -2.76
C SER A 220 -6.76 14.53 -1.40
N ASN A 221 -7.84 14.04 -0.81
CA ASN A 221 -7.78 13.37 0.49
C ASN A 221 -7.15 11.98 0.38
N SER A 222 -6.63 11.47 1.50
CA SER A 222 -6.21 10.07 1.61
C SER A 222 -7.38 9.13 1.35
N LEU A 223 -7.07 7.93 0.88
CA LEU A 223 -8.06 6.91 0.55
C LEU A 223 -7.63 5.53 1.05
N ASP A 224 -8.55 4.83 1.69
CA ASP A 224 -8.42 3.41 1.98
C ASP A 224 -9.28 2.62 1.00
N VAL A 225 -8.69 1.66 0.29
CA VAL A 225 -9.42 0.70 -0.56
C VAL A 225 -9.00 -0.72 -0.21
N LYS A 226 -9.89 -1.70 -0.45
CA LYS A 226 -9.48 -3.11 -0.31
C LYS A 226 -8.50 -3.47 -1.42
N ALA A 227 -7.44 -4.19 -1.09
CA ALA A 227 -6.39 -4.57 -2.04
C ALA A 227 -6.95 -5.29 -3.29
N ARG A 228 -8.00 -6.10 -3.09
CA ARG A 228 -8.73 -6.79 -4.17
C ARG A 228 -9.36 -5.86 -5.22
N GLU A 229 -9.73 -4.63 -4.86
CA GLU A 229 -10.30 -3.65 -5.81
C GLU A 229 -9.24 -3.17 -6.82
N LEU A 230 -7.96 -3.26 -6.45
CA LEU A 230 -6.81 -2.95 -7.32
C LEU A 230 -6.24 -4.19 -8.01
N GLY A 231 -6.85 -5.36 -7.79
CA GLY A 231 -6.42 -6.64 -8.38
C GLY A 231 -5.28 -7.31 -7.62
N PHE A 232 -5.02 -6.93 -6.37
CA PHE A 232 -4.02 -7.59 -5.54
C PHE A 232 -4.60 -8.81 -4.81
N ASP A 233 -3.83 -9.90 -4.79
CA ASP A 233 -4.16 -11.15 -4.09
C ASP A 233 -3.26 -11.28 -2.84
N PHE A 234 -3.62 -10.49 -1.81
CA PHE A 234 -2.98 -10.43 -0.50
C PHE A 234 -3.88 -11.06 0.57
N ALA A 235 -3.69 -10.74 1.85
CA ALA A 235 -4.66 -11.16 2.87
C ALA A 235 -6.09 -10.71 2.47
N PRO A 236 -7.15 -11.52 2.68
CA PRO A 236 -8.46 -11.25 2.08
C PRO A 236 -9.05 -9.88 2.41
N GLY A 237 -8.84 -9.39 3.63
CA GLY A 237 -9.30 -8.08 4.10
C GLY A 237 -8.25 -6.97 4.03
N CYS A 238 -7.10 -7.22 3.39
CA CYS A 238 -6.00 -6.28 3.25
C CYS A 238 -6.46 -4.95 2.66
N TYR A 239 -6.02 -3.86 3.27
CA TYR A 239 -6.22 -2.51 2.77
C TYR A 239 -5.00 -2.00 2.02
N VAL A 240 -5.26 -1.10 1.09
CA VAL A 240 -4.31 -0.22 0.46
C VAL A 240 -4.65 1.19 0.89
N HIS A 241 -3.78 1.78 1.69
CA HIS A 241 -3.80 3.18 2.06
C HIS A 241 -3.03 4.02 1.04
N LEU A 242 -3.71 4.99 0.43
CA LEU A 242 -3.11 5.99 -0.42
C LEU A 242 -3.07 7.33 0.31
N LEU A 243 -1.89 7.94 0.34
CA LEU A 243 -1.66 9.24 0.96
C LEU A 243 -2.38 10.37 0.18
N PRO A 244 -2.63 11.53 0.82
CA PRO A 244 -3.30 12.65 0.16
C PRO A 244 -2.42 13.28 -0.95
N ASN A 245 -3.06 13.82 -1.98
CA ASN A 245 -2.42 14.63 -3.02
C ASN A 245 -2.59 16.13 -2.71
N ILE A 246 -1.51 16.90 -2.85
CA ILE A 246 -1.53 18.35 -2.58
C ILE A 246 -2.15 19.12 -3.76
N ALA A 247 -1.77 18.79 -5.00
CA ALA A 247 -2.20 19.46 -6.22
C ALA A 247 -2.10 18.53 -7.44
N GLY A 248 -2.43 19.03 -8.65
CA GLY A 248 -2.35 18.24 -9.89
C GLY A 248 -0.96 17.65 -10.19
N PHE A 249 0.11 18.35 -9.80
CA PHE A 249 1.50 17.95 -10.01
C PHE A 249 2.32 17.77 -8.72
N VAL A 250 1.68 17.91 -7.55
CA VAL A 250 2.33 17.66 -6.25
C VAL A 250 1.55 16.56 -5.55
N GLY A 251 2.07 15.34 -5.58
CA GLY A 251 1.36 14.14 -5.14
C GLY A 251 1.76 13.63 -3.76
N ALA A 252 1.31 12.41 -3.51
CA ALA A 252 1.51 11.67 -2.27
C ALA A 252 2.98 11.24 -2.04
N ASP A 253 3.75 11.05 -3.10
CA ASP A 253 5.21 10.84 -3.05
C ASP A 253 5.91 12.00 -2.33
N HIS A 254 5.56 13.23 -2.73
CA HIS A 254 6.09 14.42 -2.07
C HIS A 254 5.67 14.51 -0.60
N VAL A 255 4.41 14.18 -0.28
CA VAL A 255 3.95 14.09 1.13
C VAL A 255 4.77 13.07 1.90
N ALA A 256 5.10 11.91 1.31
CA ALA A 256 5.94 10.90 1.94
C ALA A 256 7.35 11.43 2.22
N MET A 257 7.95 12.20 1.30
CA MET A 257 9.23 12.88 1.52
C MET A 257 9.14 13.87 2.69
N LEU A 258 8.07 14.68 2.75
CA LEU A 258 7.88 15.63 3.85
C LEU A 258 7.76 14.92 5.21
N LEU A 259 7.05 13.79 5.26
CA LEU A 259 6.92 12.95 6.46
C LEU A 259 8.27 12.34 6.85
N ALA A 260 8.97 11.73 5.89
CA ALA A 260 10.25 11.06 6.12
C ALA A 260 11.39 12.03 6.49
N THR A 261 11.31 13.30 6.08
CA THR A 261 12.34 14.28 6.44
C THR A 261 12.04 15.01 7.74
N GLY A 262 10.79 14.95 8.24
CA GLY A 262 10.34 15.74 9.38
C GLY A 262 10.41 17.26 9.12
N ILE A 263 10.49 17.69 7.85
CA ILE A 263 10.71 19.10 7.49
C ILE A 263 9.60 20.02 8.02
N TYR A 264 8.39 19.48 8.18
CA TYR A 264 7.25 20.19 8.76
C TYR A 264 7.47 20.57 10.24
N GLU A 265 8.35 19.87 10.95
CA GLU A 265 8.69 20.12 12.36
C GLU A 265 9.80 21.17 12.52
N ALA A 266 10.48 21.55 11.44
CA ALA A 266 11.55 22.54 11.48
C ALA A 266 11.04 23.89 12.00
N ARG A 267 11.81 24.49 12.90
CA ARG A 267 11.54 25.83 13.48
C ARG A 267 12.15 26.97 12.65
N GLU A 268 13.14 26.65 11.83
CA GLU A 268 13.83 27.60 10.95
C GLU A 268 13.31 27.48 9.52
N THR A 269 13.69 28.43 8.67
CA THR A 269 13.40 28.34 7.24
C THR A 269 14.27 27.28 6.60
N VAL A 270 13.66 26.24 6.04
CA VAL A 270 14.34 25.12 5.41
C VAL A 270 13.72 24.79 4.06
N ILE A 271 14.54 24.27 3.15
CA ILE A 271 14.12 23.83 1.82
C ILE A 271 14.29 22.32 1.70
N GLY A 272 13.23 21.64 1.27
CA GLY A 272 13.24 20.24 0.87
C GLY A 272 13.15 20.17 -0.65
N ILE A 273 13.94 19.30 -1.27
CA ILE A 273 13.97 19.13 -2.72
C ILE A 273 13.94 17.63 -2.99
N ASP A 274 12.88 17.16 -3.64
CA ASP A 274 12.80 15.82 -4.22
C ASP A 274 13.27 15.90 -5.67
N ILE A 275 14.29 15.12 -6.01
CA ILE A 275 14.91 15.13 -7.34
C ILE A 275 14.50 13.85 -8.06
N GLY A 276 13.35 13.91 -8.74
CA GLY A 276 12.83 12.83 -9.55
C GLY A 276 12.68 13.20 -11.03
N THR A 277 11.83 12.45 -11.74
CA THR A 277 11.41 12.78 -13.11
C THR A 277 10.74 14.17 -13.15
N ASN A 278 9.97 14.48 -12.11
CA ASN A 278 9.53 15.82 -11.76
C ASN A 278 10.32 16.24 -10.52
N THR A 279 10.57 17.54 -10.35
CA THR A 279 11.31 18.06 -9.19
C THR A 279 10.35 18.81 -8.30
N GLU A 280 9.97 18.20 -7.19
CA GLU A 280 9.14 18.83 -6.18
C GLU A 280 10.01 19.57 -5.15
N ILE A 281 9.64 20.82 -4.88
CA ILE A 281 10.34 21.67 -3.93
C ILE A 281 9.37 22.07 -2.83
N THR A 282 9.85 22.12 -1.58
CA THR A 282 9.13 22.68 -0.45
C THR A 282 9.93 23.68 0.32
N LEU A 283 9.33 24.83 0.55
CA LEU A 283 9.81 25.83 1.49
C LEU A 283 9.00 25.75 2.78
N ARG A 284 9.64 25.34 3.86
CA ARG A 284 9.13 25.53 5.22
C ARG A 284 9.66 26.85 5.74
N THR A 285 8.76 27.72 6.18
CA THR A 285 9.04 28.91 7.02
C THR A 285 8.35 28.71 8.36
N PRO A 286 8.65 29.46 9.44
CA PRO A 286 7.95 29.32 10.72
C PRO A 286 6.41 29.39 10.61
N GLU A 287 5.90 30.19 9.66
CA GLU A 287 4.47 30.47 9.47
C GLU A 287 3.73 29.44 8.62
N LYS A 288 4.41 28.85 7.62
CA LYS A 288 3.75 28.02 6.60
C LYS A 288 4.70 27.06 5.89
N LEU A 289 4.10 26.06 5.24
CA LEU A 289 4.72 25.12 4.33
C LEU A 289 4.13 25.36 2.93
N ILE A 290 4.98 25.55 1.91
CA ILE A 290 4.55 25.77 0.52
C ILE A 290 5.33 24.83 -0.39
N SER A 291 4.63 24.18 -1.31
CA SER A 291 5.20 23.25 -2.30
C SER A 291 4.98 23.71 -3.74
N CYS A 292 5.89 23.36 -4.64
CA CYS A 292 5.75 23.49 -6.08
C CYS A 292 6.40 22.30 -6.81
N SER A 293 5.99 22.06 -8.04
CA SER A 293 6.56 21.09 -9.01
C SER A 293 6.59 21.78 -10.37
#